data_AF-A0A2S2R141-F1
#
_entry.id   AF-A0A2S2R141-F1
#
_cell.length_a   1.000
_cell.length_b   1.000
_cell.length_c   1.000
_cell.angle_alpha   90.00
_cell.angle_beta   90.00
_cell.angle_gamma   90.00
#
_symmetry.space_group_name_H-M   'P 1'
#
loop_
_entity.id
_entity.type
_entity.pdbx_description
1 polymer ?
#
loop_
_entity_poly.entity_id
_entity_poly.type
_entity_poly.pdbx_seq_one_letter_code
_entity_poly.pdbx_strand_id
1 'polypeptide(L)'
;MLINACDPIFNARIHLDGSCISRENYSVENLLSSDEELRKRGFLCETFIRPPISLTVCFSFSFDIKYVVIGTRVGGQKSSGFQLSAGRNNNVLRICSMITEKDTIVFHDNNTDLSSFGNNYDKCCFNISASRSIRSAEMLSVRIFKTVNSIPAISKLEVWGKISCNVSLQTRQIITLKWEESKKPKAKQVEIINNQQIIEKNPDNFKICEDFLDSITYEIMNYPMVLPCGKYVDRSTIEKCFEHDATYGRTPCDPFTGIPFTDTLKPIFVPELKGRIDSFLIKHVDNENIKCLPRTVGKRSFSFYTERQTKLAKLQCSTCYENSNLYSLPCKHLQCRNCLKAENNQCNICHRNFNRSQVNKYHENH
;
A
#
# COMPACT_ATOMS: atom_id res chain seq x y z
N MET A 1 -30.12 -9.47 -7.18
CA MET A 1 -29.22 -8.68 -6.32
C MET A 1 -27.82 -8.66 -6.93
N LEU A 2 -27.11 -7.54 -6.84
CA LEU A 2 -25.69 -7.45 -7.18
C LEU A 2 -24.87 -7.48 -5.89
N ILE A 3 -23.74 -8.19 -5.91
CA ILE A 3 -22.80 -8.27 -4.80
C ILE A 3 -21.44 -7.72 -5.23
N ASN A 4 -20.68 -7.16 -4.30
CA ASN A 4 -19.30 -6.75 -4.56
C ASN A 4 -18.35 -7.91 -4.23
N ALA A 5 -17.72 -8.50 -5.23
CA ALA A 5 -16.78 -9.61 -5.05
C ALA A 5 -15.49 -9.20 -4.31
N CYS A 6 -15.17 -7.91 -4.29
CA CYS A 6 -14.03 -7.36 -3.54
C CYS A 6 -14.35 -7.11 -2.06
N ASP A 7 -15.57 -7.41 -1.60
CA ASP A 7 -15.92 -7.25 -0.19
C ASP A 7 -15.20 -8.30 0.68
N PRO A 8 -14.62 -7.90 1.83
CA PRO A 8 -13.85 -8.78 2.72
C PRO A 8 -14.56 -10.08 3.11
N ILE A 9 -15.89 -10.12 3.12
CA ILE A 9 -16.69 -11.30 3.44
C ILE A 9 -16.38 -12.48 2.52
N PHE A 10 -16.06 -12.19 1.26
CA PHE A 10 -15.79 -13.21 0.25
C PHE A 10 -14.32 -13.62 0.19
N ASN A 11 -13.45 -13.00 0.99
CA ASN A 11 -12.03 -13.32 1.12
C ASN A 11 -11.32 -13.52 -0.24
N ALA A 12 -11.62 -12.64 -1.18
CA ALA A 12 -10.95 -12.62 -2.48
C ALA A 12 -9.45 -12.37 -2.25
N ARG A 13 -8.60 -12.99 -3.06
CA ARG A 13 -7.15 -12.79 -3.00
C ARG A 13 -6.74 -11.87 -4.12
N ILE A 14 -5.79 -10.98 -3.86
CA ILE A 14 -5.24 -10.10 -4.88
C ILE A 14 -3.74 -10.29 -4.95
N HIS A 15 -3.24 -10.44 -6.17
CA HIS A 15 -1.83 -10.68 -6.46
C HIS A 15 -1.33 -9.60 -7.42
N LEU A 16 -0.10 -9.17 -7.19
CA LEU A 16 0.66 -8.36 -8.15
C LEU A 16 1.52 -9.28 -9.00
N ASP A 17 1.76 -8.88 -10.24
CA ASP A 17 2.79 -9.51 -11.06
C ASP A 17 4.15 -9.45 -10.33
N GLY A 18 4.92 -10.54 -10.37
CA GLY A 18 6.05 -10.80 -9.46
C GLY A 18 7.23 -9.83 -9.52
N SER A 19 7.24 -8.87 -10.45
CA SER A 19 8.22 -7.78 -10.50
C SER A 19 7.74 -6.49 -9.81
N CYS A 20 6.48 -6.42 -9.39
CA CYS A 20 5.87 -5.21 -8.84
C CYS A 20 5.97 -5.18 -7.31
N ILE A 21 6.47 -4.07 -6.78
CA ILE A 21 6.60 -3.84 -5.34
C ILE A 21 5.64 -2.73 -4.94
N SER A 22 4.90 -2.94 -3.85
CA SER A 22 4.01 -1.93 -3.27
C SER A 22 4.79 -0.97 -2.38
N ARG A 23 4.42 0.31 -2.37
CA ARG A 23 4.96 1.29 -1.41
C ARG A 23 4.49 0.96 0.00
N GLU A 24 5.29 1.28 1.02
CA GLU A 24 4.92 1.05 2.41
C GLU A 24 3.55 1.63 2.77
N ASN A 25 2.70 0.85 3.44
CA ASN A 25 1.31 1.17 3.79
C ASN A 25 0.33 1.29 2.61
N TYR A 26 0.77 1.02 1.38
CA TYR A 26 -0.05 1.02 0.17
C TYR A 26 -0.04 -0.36 -0.52
N SER A 27 -0.06 -1.43 0.28
CA SER A 27 -0.16 -2.81 -0.21
C SER A 27 -1.39 -2.99 -1.09
N VAL A 28 -1.29 -3.87 -2.07
CA VAL A 28 -2.41 -4.25 -2.93
C VAL A 28 -3.60 -4.80 -2.13
N GLU A 29 -3.32 -5.41 -0.98
CA GLU A 29 -4.32 -5.94 -0.04
C GLU A 29 -5.23 -4.86 0.53
N ASN A 30 -4.78 -3.60 0.58
CA ASN A 30 -5.58 -2.47 1.03
C ASN A 30 -6.89 -2.35 0.23
N LEU A 31 -6.86 -2.67 -1.07
CA LEU A 31 -8.03 -2.60 -1.94
C LEU A 31 -9.15 -3.55 -1.50
N LEU A 32 -8.80 -4.66 -0.84
CA LEU A 32 -9.72 -5.67 -0.34
C LEU A 32 -9.87 -5.66 1.20
N SER A 33 -9.26 -4.69 1.88
CA SER A 33 -9.22 -4.65 3.33
C SER A 33 -10.61 -4.43 3.95
N SER A 34 -10.83 -5.05 5.11
CA SER A 34 -12.01 -4.85 5.94
C SER A 34 -12.01 -3.50 6.66
N ASP A 35 -10.83 -2.95 6.89
CA ASP A 35 -10.66 -1.62 7.46
C ASP A 35 -10.92 -0.56 6.39
N GLU A 36 -11.86 0.33 6.69
CA GLU A 36 -12.23 1.43 5.80
C GLU A 36 -11.09 2.43 5.62
N GLU A 37 -10.25 2.65 6.64
CA GLU A 37 -9.12 3.59 6.53
C GLU A 37 -8.05 3.07 5.59
N LEU A 38 -7.68 1.79 5.71
CA LEU A 38 -6.74 1.15 4.79
C LEU A 38 -7.29 1.11 3.37
N ARG A 39 -8.59 0.81 3.20
CA ARG A 39 -9.24 0.82 1.89
C ARG A 39 -9.26 2.20 1.24
N LYS A 40 -9.42 3.27 2.02
CA LYS A 40 -9.33 4.66 1.52
C LYS A 40 -7.92 5.05 1.07
N ARG A 41 -6.87 4.46 1.65
CA ARG A 41 -5.49 4.68 1.19
C ARG A 41 -5.24 4.07 -0.18
N GLY A 42 -5.87 2.94 -0.48
CA GLY A 42 -5.74 2.24 -1.76
C GLY A 42 -4.36 1.63 -1.97
N PHE A 43 -3.98 1.50 -3.24
CA PHE A 43 -2.77 0.85 -3.72
C PHE A 43 -1.87 1.82 -4.47
N LEU A 44 -0.57 1.76 -4.17
CA LEU A 44 0.50 2.47 -4.85
C LEU A 44 1.69 1.54 -5.03
N CYS A 45 2.23 1.51 -6.24
CA CYS A 45 3.54 0.92 -6.46
C CYS A 45 4.66 1.78 -5.83
N GLU A 46 5.82 1.16 -5.69
CA GLU A 46 7.05 1.89 -5.41
C GLU A 46 7.42 2.84 -6.55
N THR A 47 8.21 3.86 -6.20
CA THR A 47 8.43 5.03 -7.08
C THR A 47 9.13 4.73 -8.39
N PHE A 48 9.94 3.67 -8.43
CA PHE A 48 10.67 3.23 -9.61
C PHE A 48 9.86 2.29 -10.52
N ILE A 49 8.67 1.85 -10.11
CA ILE A 49 7.84 0.97 -10.92
C ILE A 49 7.15 1.77 -12.02
N ARG A 50 7.45 1.43 -13.27
CA ARG A 50 6.81 2.02 -14.45
C ARG A 50 5.75 1.06 -15.02
N PRO A 51 4.67 1.58 -15.65
CA PRO A 51 3.75 0.75 -16.41
C PRO A 51 4.45 -0.06 -17.52
N PRO A 52 3.95 -1.26 -17.90
CA PRO A 52 2.68 -1.84 -17.47
C PRO A 52 2.79 -2.72 -16.20
N ILE A 53 1.81 -2.61 -15.32
CA ILE A 53 1.64 -3.51 -14.16
C ILE A 53 0.30 -4.23 -14.24
N SER A 54 0.21 -5.45 -13.72
CA SER A 54 -1.06 -6.17 -13.63
C SER A 54 -1.35 -6.58 -12.19
N LEU A 55 -2.59 -6.35 -11.78
CA LEU A 55 -3.15 -6.78 -10.50
C LEU A 55 -4.22 -7.82 -10.80
N THR A 56 -4.11 -9.00 -10.22
CA THR A 56 -5.05 -10.09 -10.47
C THR A 56 -5.82 -10.41 -9.19
N VAL A 57 -7.13 -10.20 -9.25
CA VAL A 57 -8.08 -10.59 -8.20
C VAL A 57 -8.60 -11.99 -8.50
N CYS A 58 -8.38 -12.92 -7.56
CA CYS A 58 -8.88 -14.28 -7.59
C CYS A 58 -10.10 -14.40 -6.68
N PHE A 59 -11.24 -14.78 -7.27
CA PHE A 59 -12.49 -14.98 -6.54
C PHE A 59 -12.55 -16.41 -5.96
N SER A 60 -13.20 -16.58 -4.80
CA SER A 60 -13.39 -17.91 -4.21
C SER A 60 -14.44 -18.77 -4.93
N PHE A 61 -15.18 -18.19 -5.87
CA PHE A 61 -16.20 -18.87 -6.67
C PHE A 61 -16.37 -18.16 -8.02
N SER A 62 -16.91 -18.85 -9.01
CA SER A 62 -17.15 -18.28 -10.33
C SER A 62 -18.19 -17.15 -10.26
N PHE A 63 -17.86 -16.02 -10.87
CA PHE A 63 -18.59 -14.76 -10.76
C PHE A 63 -19.01 -14.23 -12.15
N ASP A 64 -20.26 -13.77 -12.27
CA ASP A 64 -20.78 -13.05 -13.45
C ASP A 64 -20.62 -11.55 -13.22
N ILE A 65 -19.54 -10.98 -13.76
CA ILE A 65 -19.19 -9.57 -13.58
C ILE A 65 -20.16 -8.70 -14.40
N LYS A 66 -20.81 -7.73 -13.74
CA LYS A 66 -21.71 -6.75 -14.37
C LYS A 66 -21.05 -5.41 -14.57
N TYR A 67 -20.36 -4.91 -13.57
CA TYR A 67 -19.54 -3.72 -13.73
C TYR A 67 -18.37 -3.72 -12.75
N VAL A 68 -17.32 -3.01 -13.11
CA VAL A 68 -16.11 -2.81 -12.32
C VAL A 68 -15.88 -1.32 -12.17
N VAL A 69 -15.74 -0.85 -10.93
CA VAL A 69 -15.45 0.54 -10.62
C VAL A 69 -13.98 0.65 -10.22
N ILE A 70 -13.25 1.54 -10.88
CA ILE A 70 -11.83 1.80 -10.60
C ILE A 70 -11.65 3.28 -10.28
N GLY A 71 -11.08 3.57 -9.12
CA GLY A 71 -10.58 4.89 -8.75
C GLY A 71 -9.13 5.05 -9.21
N THR A 72 -8.85 6.11 -9.96
CA THR A 72 -7.62 6.24 -10.75
C THR A 72 -6.53 7.06 -10.05
N ARG A 73 -6.88 7.75 -8.97
CA ARG A 73 -6.03 8.71 -8.28
C ARG A 73 -5.88 8.41 -6.81
N VAL A 74 -4.64 8.23 -6.36
CA VAL A 74 -4.26 8.13 -4.94
C VAL A 74 -3.34 9.30 -4.60
N GLY A 75 -3.83 10.24 -3.79
CA GLY A 75 -3.11 11.49 -3.53
C GLY A 75 -2.79 12.23 -4.84
N GLY A 76 -1.52 12.57 -5.06
CA GLY A 76 -1.05 13.19 -6.30
C GLY A 76 -0.78 12.22 -7.46
N GLN A 77 -0.82 10.91 -7.24
CA GLN A 77 -0.49 9.90 -8.26
C GLN A 77 -1.73 9.51 -9.06
N LYS A 78 -1.61 9.41 -10.40
CA LYS A 78 -2.76 9.14 -11.29
C LYS A 78 -2.44 8.16 -12.42
N SER A 79 -3.12 7.02 -12.40
CA SER A 79 -3.18 6.09 -13.52
C SER A 79 -4.19 6.57 -14.56
N SER A 80 -3.86 6.52 -15.84
CA SER A 80 -4.76 6.95 -16.92
C SER A 80 -5.17 5.81 -17.85
N GLY A 81 -4.34 4.79 -18.04
CA GLY A 81 -4.60 3.68 -18.95
C GLY A 81 -4.85 2.39 -18.22
N PHE A 82 -6.06 1.83 -18.37
CA PHE A 82 -6.48 0.59 -17.74
C PHE A 82 -6.98 -0.41 -18.78
N GLN A 83 -6.55 -1.65 -18.65
CA GLN A 83 -7.01 -2.79 -19.43
C GLN A 83 -7.55 -3.85 -18.47
N LEU A 84 -8.78 -4.28 -18.68
CA LEU A 84 -9.37 -5.39 -17.91
C LEU A 84 -9.33 -6.68 -18.72
N SER A 85 -9.02 -7.77 -18.03
CA SER A 85 -9.10 -9.12 -18.56
C SER A 85 -9.75 -10.03 -17.51
N ALA A 86 -10.66 -10.90 -17.91
CA ALA A 86 -11.26 -11.89 -16.99
C ALA A 86 -11.22 -13.27 -17.61
N GLY A 87 -11.30 -14.28 -16.75
CA GLY A 87 -11.24 -15.64 -17.22
C GLY A 87 -11.30 -16.66 -16.09
N ARG A 88 -10.96 -17.89 -16.49
CA ARG A 88 -10.96 -19.06 -15.63
C ARG A 88 -9.59 -19.72 -15.69
N ASN A 89 -9.00 -20.02 -14.53
CA ASN A 89 -7.63 -20.51 -14.45
C ASN A 89 -6.69 -19.64 -15.31
N ASN A 90 -5.87 -20.21 -16.18
CA ASN A 90 -4.91 -19.44 -16.99
C ASN A 90 -5.52 -18.82 -18.26
N ASN A 91 -6.79 -19.12 -18.59
CA ASN A 91 -7.43 -18.63 -19.80
C ASN A 91 -8.13 -17.29 -19.54
N VAL A 92 -7.34 -16.22 -19.53
CA VAL A 92 -7.82 -14.85 -19.33
C VAL A 92 -8.00 -14.16 -20.68
N LEU A 93 -9.18 -13.59 -20.93
CA LEU A 93 -9.48 -12.81 -22.12
C LEU A 93 -9.60 -11.34 -21.78
N ARG A 94 -9.05 -10.48 -22.65
CA ARG A 94 -9.22 -9.03 -22.55
C ARG A 94 -10.70 -8.67 -22.73
N ILE A 95 -11.27 -8.05 -21.71
CA ILE A 95 -12.66 -7.58 -21.70
C ILE A 95 -12.75 -6.18 -22.31
N CYS A 96 -11.91 -5.25 -21.87
CA CYS A 96 -11.97 -3.86 -22.29
C CYS A 96 -10.64 -3.15 -22.01
N SER A 97 -10.45 -2.00 -22.64
CA SER A 97 -9.30 -1.13 -22.44
C SER A 97 -9.74 0.31 -22.61
N MET A 98 -9.29 1.20 -21.73
CA MET A 98 -9.64 2.61 -21.76
C MET A 98 -8.48 3.47 -21.29
N ILE A 99 -8.35 4.64 -21.91
CA ILE A 99 -7.57 5.75 -21.37
C ILE A 99 -8.56 6.79 -20.85
N THR A 100 -8.37 7.27 -19.63
CA THR A 100 -9.22 8.26 -18.99
C THR A 100 -8.39 9.43 -18.47
N GLU A 101 -9.04 10.58 -18.41
CA GLU A 101 -8.56 11.76 -17.67
C GLU A 101 -9.36 12.00 -16.38
N LYS A 102 -10.40 11.21 -16.12
CA LYS A 102 -11.22 11.34 -14.91
C LYS A 102 -10.63 10.55 -13.74
N ASP A 103 -11.12 10.87 -12.55
CA ASP A 103 -10.65 10.26 -11.29
C ASP A 103 -11.33 8.91 -11.01
N THR A 104 -12.40 8.59 -11.74
CA THR A 104 -13.14 7.33 -11.62
C THR A 104 -13.61 6.80 -12.97
N ILE A 105 -13.48 5.49 -13.15
CA ILE A 105 -13.92 4.76 -14.34
C ILE A 105 -14.90 3.67 -13.93
N VAL A 106 -15.90 3.44 -14.76
CA VAL A 106 -16.81 2.30 -14.68
C VAL A 106 -16.72 1.50 -15.96
N PHE A 107 -16.28 0.26 -15.84
CA PHE A 107 -16.39 -0.71 -16.90
C PHE A 107 -17.67 -1.51 -16.69
N HIS A 108 -18.53 -1.65 -17.70
CA HIS A 108 -19.87 -2.22 -17.50
C HIS A 108 -20.29 -3.17 -18.63
N ASP A 109 -21.21 -4.08 -18.33
CA ASP A 109 -21.91 -4.85 -19.36
C ASP A 109 -22.96 -3.99 -20.06
N ASN A 110 -23.44 -4.44 -21.21
CA ASN A 110 -24.39 -3.69 -22.04
C ASN A 110 -25.79 -3.52 -21.40
N ASN A 111 -26.09 -4.29 -20.36
CA ASN A 111 -27.39 -4.34 -19.69
C ASN A 111 -27.38 -3.65 -18.31
N THR A 112 -26.24 -3.08 -17.91
CA THR A 112 -26.09 -2.44 -16.60
C THR A 112 -26.71 -1.05 -16.64
N ASP A 113 -27.60 -0.74 -15.68
CA ASP A 113 -28.12 0.61 -15.54
C ASP A 113 -27.01 1.55 -15.05
N LEU A 114 -26.79 2.63 -15.80
CA LEU A 114 -25.74 3.62 -15.57
C LEU A 114 -26.26 4.92 -14.96
N SER A 115 -27.55 4.97 -14.62
CA SER A 115 -28.23 6.13 -14.02
C SER A 115 -27.58 6.58 -12.70
N SER A 116 -27.06 5.63 -11.92
CA SER A 116 -26.36 5.88 -10.65
C SER A 116 -24.97 6.49 -10.83
N PHE A 117 -24.39 6.41 -12.05
CA PHE A 117 -23.08 6.96 -12.35
C PHE A 117 -23.23 8.31 -13.07
N GLY A 118 -23.02 9.39 -12.32
CA GLY A 118 -23.04 10.76 -12.85
C GLY A 118 -21.89 11.07 -13.81
N ASN A 119 -21.78 12.34 -14.21
CA ASN A 119 -20.81 12.79 -15.23
C ASN A 119 -19.33 12.63 -14.81
N ASN A 120 -19.07 12.44 -13.52
CA ASN A 120 -17.72 12.23 -12.97
C ASN A 120 -17.10 10.87 -13.35
N TYR A 121 -17.91 9.94 -13.87
CA TYR A 121 -17.44 8.64 -14.30
C TYR A 121 -17.18 8.62 -15.80
N ASP A 122 -16.05 8.05 -16.17
CA ASP A 122 -15.81 7.58 -17.52
C ASP A 122 -16.34 6.15 -17.68
N LYS A 123 -17.04 5.88 -18.78
CA LYS A 123 -17.81 4.66 -18.97
C LYS A 123 -17.23 3.88 -20.15
N CYS A 124 -16.96 2.60 -19.94
CA CYS A 124 -16.43 1.71 -20.98
C CYS A 124 -17.18 0.38 -20.96
N CYS A 125 -17.77 0.00 -22.09
CA CYS A 125 -18.49 -1.26 -22.20
C CYS A 125 -17.55 -2.46 -22.36
N PHE A 126 -17.99 -3.61 -21.86
CA PHE A 126 -17.30 -4.87 -22.05
C PHE A 126 -17.36 -5.34 -23.52
N ASN A 127 -16.29 -5.99 -23.98
CA ASN A 127 -16.30 -6.63 -25.28
C ASN A 127 -17.21 -7.87 -25.27
N ILE A 128 -18.16 -7.89 -26.21
CA ILE A 128 -19.11 -8.99 -26.37
C ILE A 128 -18.43 -10.34 -26.62
N SER A 129 -17.25 -10.36 -27.25
CA SER A 129 -16.50 -11.60 -27.48
C SER A 129 -16.00 -12.25 -26.19
N ALA A 130 -15.81 -11.46 -25.13
CA ALA A 130 -15.38 -11.94 -23.82
C ALA A 130 -16.56 -12.37 -22.92
N SER A 131 -17.81 -12.34 -23.41
CA SER A 131 -19.03 -12.61 -22.61
C SER A 131 -18.98 -13.90 -21.81
N ARG A 132 -18.40 -14.99 -22.36
CA ARG A 132 -18.29 -16.27 -21.66
C ARG A 132 -17.33 -16.19 -20.46
N SER A 133 -16.19 -15.51 -20.63
CA SER A 133 -15.22 -15.31 -19.56
C SER A 133 -15.75 -14.39 -18.47
N ILE A 134 -16.56 -13.38 -18.82
CA ILE A 134 -17.17 -12.44 -17.87
C ILE A 134 -18.23 -13.12 -17.00
N ARG A 135 -19.07 -13.99 -17.58
CA ARG A 135 -20.19 -14.66 -16.89
C ARG A 135 -19.79 -15.76 -15.91
N SER A 136 -18.55 -16.24 -16.01
CA SER A 136 -18.01 -17.33 -15.19
C SER A 136 -16.55 -17.04 -14.81
N ALA A 137 -16.24 -15.78 -14.52
CA ALA A 137 -14.90 -15.35 -14.14
C ALA A 137 -14.54 -15.92 -12.77
N GLU A 138 -13.43 -16.64 -12.68
CA GLU A 138 -12.79 -16.99 -11.40
C GLU A 138 -11.68 -15.99 -11.06
N MET A 139 -11.23 -15.23 -12.05
CA MET A 139 -10.26 -14.15 -11.86
C MET A 139 -10.56 -12.93 -12.73
N LEU A 140 -10.16 -11.77 -12.21
CA LEU A 140 -10.15 -10.49 -12.90
C LEU A 140 -8.73 -9.89 -12.80
N SER A 141 -8.10 -9.67 -13.95
CA SER A 141 -6.82 -8.97 -14.06
C SER A 141 -7.05 -7.53 -14.52
N VAL A 142 -6.56 -6.59 -13.71
CA VAL A 142 -6.55 -5.15 -13.96
C VAL A 142 -5.12 -4.77 -14.33
N ARG A 143 -4.88 -4.42 -15.58
CA ARG A 143 -3.57 -3.98 -16.07
C ARG A 143 -3.54 -2.48 -16.22
N ILE A 144 -2.61 -1.82 -15.53
CA ILE A 144 -2.33 -0.39 -15.68
C ILE A 144 -1.20 -0.25 -16.70
N PHE A 145 -1.48 0.34 -17.86
CA PHE A 145 -0.49 0.48 -18.94
C PHE A 145 -0.07 1.93 -19.21
N LYS A 146 -0.74 2.91 -18.59
CA LYS A 146 -0.39 4.34 -18.73
C LYS A 146 -0.68 5.10 -17.43
N THR A 147 0.21 6.01 -17.07
CA THR A 147 0.09 6.94 -15.93
C THR A 147 0.31 8.37 -16.40
N VAL A 148 -0.05 9.36 -15.58
CA VAL A 148 0.11 10.79 -15.89
C VAL A 148 1.30 11.33 -15.10
N ASN A 149 2.51 11.20 -15.67
CA ASN A 149 3.78 11.59 -15.02
C ASN A 149 3.85 11.14 -13.54
N SER A 150 3.38 9.92 -13.30
CA SER A 150 3.16 9.39 -11.96
C SER A 150 3.40 7.88 -11.92
N ILE A 151 3.34 7.34 -10.71
CA ILE A 151 3.48 5.90 -10.44
C ILE A 151 2.12 5.21 -10.62
N PRO A 152 2.07 3.91 -10.96
CA PRO A 152 0.83 3.15 -10.97
C PRO A 152 0.11 3.18 -9.61
N ALA A 153 -1.14 3.63 -9.66
CA ALA A 153 -1.98 3.89 -8.50
C ALA A 153 -3.43 3.41 -8.74
N ILE A 154 -4.06 2.84 -7.72
CA ILE A 154 -5.50 2.54 -7.70
C ILE A 154 -6.04 2.93 -6.33
N SER A 155 -7.00 3.86 -6.28
CA SER A 155 -7.59 4.28 -5.01
C SER A 155 -8.73 3.39 -4.56
N LYS A 156 -9.45 2.83 -5.52
CA LYS A 156 -10.65 2.05 -5.27
C LYS A 156 -10.79 0.98 -6.34
N LEU A 157 -11.12 -0.24 -5.93
CA LEU A 157 -11.46 -1.34 -6.83
C LEU A 157 -12.72 -2.02 -6.30
N GLU A 158 -13.80 -1.96 -7.08
CA GLU A 158 -15.03 -2.70 -6.77
C GLU A 158 -15.45 -3.52 -7.98
N VAL A 159 -15.81 -4.77 -7.74
CA VAL A 159 -16.22 -5.70 -8.78
C VAL A 159 -17.64 -6.16 -8.47
N TRP A 160 -18.60 -5.59 -9.18
CA TRP A 160 -20.02 -5.83 -8.93
C TRP A 160 -20.59 -6.82 -9.93
N GLY A 161 -21.39 -7.74 -9.44
CA GLY A 161 -21.91 -8.81 -10.28
C GLY A 161 -22.87 -9.74 -9.57
N LYS A 162 -23.13 -10.88 -10.22
CA LYS A 162 -23.95 -11.97 -9.69
C LYS A 162 -23.09 -13.21 -9.53
N ILE A 163 -23.46 -14.11 -8.64
CA ILE A 163 -22.81 -15.42 -8.56
C ILE A 163 -23.15 -16.18 -9.84
N SER A 164 -22.14 -16.77 -10.48
CA SER A 164 -22.34 -17.47 -11.76
C SER A 164 -23.33 -18.62 -11.61
N CYS A 165 -24.08 -18.91 -12.68
CA CYS A 165 -25.01 -20.04 -12.71
C CYS A 165 -24.30 -21.40 -12.58
N ASN A 166 -22.99 -21.45 -12.84
CA ASN A 166 -22.16 -22.64 -12.70
C ASN A 166 -21.96 -23.06 -11.23
N VAL A 167 -22.22 -22.16 -10.28
CA VAL A 167 -22.16 -22.46 -8.85
C VAL A 167 -23.47 -23.10 -8.42
N SER A 168 -23.40 -24.11 -7.53
CA SER A 168 -24.59 -24.81 -7.03
C SER A 168 -25.60 -23.84 -6.38
N LEU A 169 -26.90 -24.17 -6.47
CA LEU A 169 -27.97 -23.34 -5.93
C LEU A 169 -27.83 -23.12 -4.41
N GLN A 170 -27.47 -24.17 -3.67
CA GLN A 170 -27.28 -24.12 -2.22
C GLN A 170 -26.15 -23.15 -1.85
N THR A 171 -24.99 -23.26 -2.51
CA THR A 171 -23.86 -22.37 -2.27
C THR A 171 -24.21 -20.93 -2.63
N ARG A 172 -24.96 -20.71 -3.73
CA ARG A 172 -25.47 -19.38 -4.10
C ARG A 172 -26.35 -18.76 -3.02
N GLN A 173 -27.27 -19.54 -2.45
CA GLN A 173 -28.15 -19.08 -1.38
C GLN A 173 -27.35 -18.71 -0.13
N ILE A 174 -26.40 -19.55 0.29
CA ILE A 174 -25.54 -19.28 1.45
C ILE A 174 -24.74 -17.98 1.27
N ILE A 175 -24.11 -17.78 0.11
CA ILE A 175 -23.33 -16.57 -0.19
C ILE A 175 -24.23 -15.33 -0.20
N THR A 176 -25.43 -15.44 -0.78
CA THR A 176 -26.42 -14.36 -0.82
C THR A 176 -26.89 -13.97 0.58
N LEU A 177 -27.20 -14.96 1.42
CA LEU A 177 -27.61 -14.73 2.81
C LEU A 177 -26.50 -14.04 3.62
N LYS A 178 -25.25 -14.52 3.50
CA LYS A 178 -24.09 -13.89 4.16
C LYS A 178 -23.90 -12.43 3.74
N TRP A 179 -24.12 -12.13 2.47
CA TRP A 179 -24.07 -10.75 1.98
C TRP A 179 -25.16 -9.89 2.61
N GLU A 180 -26.41 -10.35 2.60
CA GLU A 180 -27.53 -9.61 3.17
C GLU A 180 -27.36 -9.37 4.69
N GLU A 181 -26.91 -10.39 5.42
CA GLU A 181 -26.60 -10.27 6.86
C GLU A 181 -25.52 -9.24 7.14
N SER A 182 -24.51 -9.12 6.28
CA SER A 182 -23.44 -8.14 6.45
C SER A 182 -23.89 -6.69 6.25
N LYS A 183 -24.95 -6.48 5.48
CA LYS A 183 -25.51 -5.15 5.21
C LYS A 183 -26.57 -4.76 6.22
N LYS A 184 -27.03 -5.68 7.07
CA LYS A 184 -27.86 -5.33 8.22
C LYS A 184 -27.01 -4.47 9.17
N PRO A 185 -27.49 -3.29 9.59
CA PRO A 185 -26.75 -2.48 10.55
C PRO A 185 -26.56 -3.31 11.82
N LYS A 186 -25.31 -3.60 12.18
CA LYS A 186 -25.00 -4.15 13.50
C LYS A 186 -25.48 -3.13 14.51
N ALA A 187 -26.56 -3.44 15.24
CA ALA A 187 -26.97 -2.67 16.40
C ALA A 187 -25.75 -2.62 17.34
N LYS A 188 -25.12 -1.45 17.45
CA LYS A 188 -24.03 -1.23 18.41
C LYS A 188 -24.60 -1.51 19.79
N GLN A 189 -24.16 -2.58 20.43
CA GLN A 189 -24.26 -2.68 21.88
C GLN A 189 -23.32 -1.60 22.43
N VAL A 190 -23.92 -0.49 22.87
CA VAL A 190 -23.23 0.60 23.55
C VAL A 190 -22.90 0.08 24.94
N GLU A 191 -21.68 -0.39 25.15
CA GLU A 191 -21.12 -0.41 26.50
C GLU A 191 -20.74 1.02 26.87
N ILE A 192 -21.55 1.59 27.76
CA ILE A 192 -21.34 2.89 28.38
C ILE A 192 -20.11 2.77 29.28
N ILE A 193 -18.96 3.26 28.81
CA ILE A 193 -17.87 3.66 29.69
C ILE A 193 -17.90 5.19 29.73
N ASN A 194 -18.38 5.70 30.86
CA ASN A 194 -18.48 7.13 31.15
C ASN A 194 -17.08 7.77 31.26
N ASN A 195 -17.00 8.95 30.65
CA ASN A 195 -16.12 10.08 30.97
C ASN A 195 -14.60 9.84 30.93
N GLN A 196 -13.96 10.35 29.88
CA GLN A 196 -13.11 11.53 30.03
C GLN A 196 -12.96 12.29 28.70
N GLN A 197 -12.97 13.61 28.85
CA GLN A 197 -13.27 14.60 27.84
C GLN A 197 -12.21 14.69 26.73
N ILE A 198 -12.74 14.93 25.53
CA ILE A 198 -12.08 15.54 24.39
C ILE A 198 -11.40 16.83 24.85
N ILE A 199 -10.08 16.86 24.77
CA ILE A 199 -9.34 18.10 24.56
C ILE A 199 -8.70 17.96 23.18
N GLU A 200 -9.42 18.47 22.17
CA GLU A 200 -8.83 18.84 20.89
C GLU A 200 -7.75 19.89 21.16
N LYS A 201 -6.50 19.46 21.24
CA LYS A 201 -5.38 20.33 20.91
C LYS A 201 -5.10 20.12 19.42
N ASN A 202 -5.60 21.02 18.58
CA ASN A 202 -4.97 21.33 17.30
C ASN A 202 -3.48 21.58 17.59
N PRO A 203 -2.54 20.74 17.14
CA PRO A 203 -1.16 21.17 17.08
C PRO A 203 -1.05 22.04 15.82
N ASP A 204 -0.44 23.20 15.97
CA ASP A 204 -0.19 24.16 14.90
C ASP A 204 0.12 23.49 13.57
N ASN A 205 -0.60 23.92 12.53
CA ASN A 205 -0.50 23.41 11.17
C ASN A 205 0.92 23.68 10.63
N PHE A 206 1.85 22.78 10.96
CA PHE A 206 3.26 22.88 10.60
C PHE A 206 3.42 22.61 9.11
N LYS A 207 3.27 23.66 8.30
CA LYS A 207 3.39 23.59 6.85
C LYS A 207 4.85 23.75 6.44
N ILE A 208 5.45 22.66 5.96
CA ILE A 208 6.73 22.69 5.26
C ILE A 208 6.50 23.37 3.90
N CYS A 209 7.39 24.29 3.53
CA CYS A 209 7.32 24.95 2.23
C CYS A 209 7.52 23.93 1.11
N GLU A 210 6.63 23.92 0.11
CA GLU A 210 6.68 22.99 -1.02
C GLU A 210 8.00 23.08 -1.80
N ASP A 211 8.63 24.26 -1.84
CA ASP A 211 9.95 24.47 -2.46
C ASP A 211 11.07 23.60 -1.85
N PHE A 212 10.90 23.13 -0.61
CA PHE A 212 11.90 22.32 0.09
C PHE A 212 11.78 20.84 -0.24
N LEU A 213 10.71 20.45 -0.94
CA LEU A 213 10.37 19.07 -1.23
C LEU A 213 10.95 18.65 -2.58
N ASP A 214 11.47 17.43 -2.61
CA ASP A 214 11.91 16.75 -3.82
C ASP A 214 10.70 16.53 -4.75
N SER A 215 10.81 16.92 -6.02
CA SER A 215 9.70 16.84 -7.00
C SER A 215 9.28 15.41 -7.35
N ILE A 216 10.08 14.39 -6.98
CA ILE A 216 9.82 12.97 -7.16
C ILE A 216 9.37 12.34 -5.84
N THR A 217 10.13 12.49 -4.75
CA THR A 217 9.84 11.80 -3.48
C THR A 217 8.88 12.55 -2.57
N TYR A 218 8.70 13.86 -2.77
CA TYR A 218 7.99 14.79 -1.89
C TYR A 218 8.53 14.81 -0.45
N GLU A 219 9.80 14.45 -0.28
CA GLU A 219 10.53 14.53 0.98
C GLU A 219 11.43 15.77 0.99
N ILE A 220 11.81 16.26 2.17
CA ILE A 220 12.74 17.40 2.26
C ILE A 220 14.08 17.01 1.63
N MET A 221 14.52 17.79 0.64
CA MET A 221 15.80 17.58 -0.02
C MET A 221 16.95 17.82 0.95
N ASN A 222 17.91 16.90 1.00
CA ASN A 222 19.16 17.07 1.73
C ASN A 222 20.26 17.65 0.81
N TYR A 223 20.23 17.29 -0.47
CA TYR A 223 21.14 17.77 -1.49
C TYR A 223 20.33 18.15 -2.75
N PRO A 224 19.72 19.35 -2.76
CA PRO A 224 18.85 19.77 -3.85
C PRO A 224 19.65 19.97 -5.14
N MET A 225 19.23 19.25 -6.18
CA MET A 225 19.73 19.36 -7.53
C MET A 225 18.62 19.91 -8.42
N VAL A 226 18.95 20.81 -9.34
CA VAL A 226 18.04 21.24 -10.41
C VAL A 226 18.32 20.41 -11.65
N LEU A 227 17.25 19.83 -12.21
CA LEU A 227 17.30 19.13 -13.48
C LEU A 227 17.25 20.13 -14.65
N PRO A 228 17.67 19.75 -15.87
CA PRO A 228 17.52 20.59 -17.06
C PRO A 228 16.08 21.07 -17.30
N CYS A 229 15.07 20.28 -16.91
CA CYS A 229 13.67 20.70 -16.96
C CYS A 229 13.26 21.76 -15.91
N GLY A 230 14.17 22.20 -15.04
CA GLY A 230 13.95 23.20 -14.00
C GLY A 230 13.31 22.66 -12.72
N LYS A 231 13.10 21.34 -12.60
CA LYS A 231 12.56 20.71 -11.38
C LYS A 231 13.67 20.41 -10.38
N TYR A 232 13.36 20.56 -9.09
CA TYR A 232 14.28 20.27 -7.99
C TYR A 232 14.08 18.85 -7.47
N VAL A 233 15.16 18.09 -7.37
CA VAL A 233 15.18 16.69 -6.93
C VAL A 233 16.42 16.48 -6.07
N ASP A 234 16.34 15.63 -5.06
CA ASP A 234 17.49 15.26 -4.24
C ASP A 234 18.48 14.40 -5.04
N ARG A 235 19.78 14.61 -4.81
CA ARG A 235 20.83 13.83 -5.46
C ARG A 235 20.66 12.32 -5.28
N SER A 236 20.28 11.86 -4.09
CA SER A 236 20.11 10.42 -3.85
C SER A 236 18.97 9.83 -4.66
N THR A 237 17.92 10.63 -4.89
CA THR A 237 16.80 10.28 -5.77
C THR A 237 17.27 10.15 -7.22
N ILE A 238 18.11 11.08 -7.70
CA ILE A 238 18.68 11.05 -9.06
C ILE A 238 19.58 9.83 -9.25
N GLU A 239 20.47 9.54 -8.32
CA GLU A 239 21.38 8.39 -8.37
C GLU A 239 20.60 7.06 -8.47
N LYS A 240 19.54 6.91 -7.67
CA LYS A 240 18.64 5.74 -7.75
C LYS A 240 17.92 5.62 -9.10
N CYS A 241 17.48 6.74 -9.69
CA CYS A 241 16.90 6.72 -11.03
C CYS A 241 17.90 6.20 -12.07
N PHE A 242 19.18 6.58 -11.95
CA PHE A 242 20.21 6.17 -12.91
C PHE A 242 20.53 4.69 -12.78
N GLU A 243 20.66 4.20 -11.54
CA GLU A 243 20.86 2.77 -11.26
C GLU A 243 19.71 1.91 -11.82
N HIS A 244 18.47 2.37 -11.65
CA HIS A 244 17.31 1.69 -12.22
C HIS A 244 17.34 1.69 -13.75
N ASP A 245 17.57 2.84 -14.40
CA ASP A 245 17.65 2.92 -15.86
C ASP A 245 18.77 2.04 -16.43
N ALA A 246 19.92 2.00 -15.77
CA ALA A 246 21.04 1.12 -16.13
C ALA A 246 20.66 -0.37 -16.06
N THR A 247 19.86 -0.76 -15.06
CA THR A 247 19.36 -2.15 -14.92
C THR A 247 18.53 -2.59 -16.14
N TYR A 248 17.83 -1.66 -16.80
CA TYR A 248 17.05 -1.91 -18.02
C TYR A 248 17.81 -1.55 -19.31
N GLY A 249 19.12 -1.31 -19.24
CA GLY A 249 19.95 -0.95 -20.39
C GLY A 249 19.60 0.41 -21.00
N ARG A 250 18.95 1.29 -20.24
CA ARG A 250 18.58 2.64 -20.67
C ARG A 250 19.67 3.64 -20.31
N THR A 251 19.83 4.67 -21.13
CA THR A 251 20.72 5.79 -20.84
C THR A 251 20.10 6.71 -19.78
N PRO A 252 20.90 7.25 -18.84
CA PRO A 252 20.42 8.22 -17.87
C PRO A 252 19.77 9.43 -18.55
N CYS A 253 18.55 9.75 -18.16
CA CYS A 253 17.77 10.84 -18.74
C CYS A 253 16.99 11.61 -17.67
N ASP A 254 16.59 12.83 -18.01
CA ASP A 254 15.76 13.67 -17.17
C ASP A 254 14.42 12.94 -16.87
N PRO A 255 14.12 12.64 -15.58
CA PRO A 255 12.94 11.85 -15.22
C PRO A 255 11.58 12.43 -15.64
N PHE A 256 11.51 13.74 -15.90
CA PHE A 256 10.27 14.43 -16.25
C PHE A 256 10.10 14.61 -17.76
N THR A 257 11.20 14.66 -18.52
CA THR A 257 11.16 14.94 -19.97
C THR A 257 11.65 13.77 -20.83
N GLY A 258 12.39 12.82 -20.26
CA GLY A 258 12.99 11.69 -20.98
C GLY A 258 14.19 12.08 -21.86
N ILE A 259 14.67 13.33 -21.77
CA ILE A 259 15.83 13.80 -22.54
C ILE A 259 17.11 13.24 -21.89
N PRO A 260 17.99 12.55 -22.65
CA PRO A 260 19.22 11.98 -22.11
C PRO A 260 20.14 13.08 -21.58
N PHE A 261 20.83 12.79 -20.48
CA PHE A 261 21.80 13.73 -19.95
C PHE A 261 23.06 13.76 -20.82
N THR A 262 23.64 14.94 -20.93
CA THR A 262 24.92 15.20 -21.61
C THR A 262 25.83 16.01 -20.69
N ASP A 263 27.07 16.27 -21.09
CA ASP A 263 28.01 17.07 -20.27
C ASP A 263 27.47 18.47 -19.95
N THR A 264 26.66 19.02 -20.85
CA THR A 264 26.01 20.33 -20.72
C THR A 264 24.60 20.24 -20.12
N LEU A 265 23.85 19.16 -20.40
CA LEU A 265 22.50 18.93 -19.86
C LEU A 265 22.57 17.86 -18.78
N LYS A 266 22.89 18.26 -17.55
CA LYS A 266 22.94 17.37 -16.39
C LYS A 266 22.40 18.06 -15.13
N PRO A 267 22.05 17.30 -14.09
CA PRO A 267 21.61 17.88 -12.83
C PRO A 267 22.71 18.74 -12.19
N ILE A 268 22.34 19.91 -11.66
CA ILE A 268 23.27 20.86 -11.04
C ILE A 268 22.87 21.11 -9.58
N PHE A 269 23.84 21.14 -8.67
CA PHE A 269 23.58 21.43 -7.26
C PHE A 269 23.15 22.88 -7.04
N VAL A 270 22.15 23.09 -6.18
CA VAL A 270 21.57 24.42 -5.91
C VAL A 270 21.85 24.86 -4.47
N PRO A 271 22.95 25.60 -4.24
CA PRO A 271 23.39 25.97 -2.89
C PRO A 271 22.42 26.92 -2.17
N GLU A 272 21.74 27.80 -2.91
CA GLU A 272 20.77 28.75 -2.33
C GLU A 272 19.57 28.04 -1.70
N LEU A 273 19.02 27.05 -2.41
CA LEU A 273 17.93 26.24 -1.92
C LEU A 273 18.35 25.40 -0.70
N LYS A 274 19.57 24.85 -0.74
CA LYS A 274 20.15 24.15 0.41
C LYS A 274 20.25 25.07 1.64
N GLY A 275 20.72 26.31 1.47
CA GLY A 275 20.80 27.28 2.57
C GLY A 275 19.44 27.61 3.18
N ARG A 276 18.38 27.72 2.36
CA ARG A 276 16.99 27.91 2.83
C ARG A 276 16.49 26.70 3.62
N ILE A 277 16.74 25.49 3.12
CA ILE A 277 16.34 24.24 3.79
C ILE A 277 17.06 24.11 5.14
N ASP A 278 18.38 24.31 5.18
CA ASP A 278 19.16 24.23 6.42
C ASP A 278 18.66 25.26 7.46
N SER A 279 18.42 26.49 7.02
CA SER A 279 17.86 27.55 7.88
C SER A 279 16.49 27.16 8.45
N PHE A 280 15.64 26.52 7.65
CA PHE A 280 14.34 26.03 8.08
C PHE A 280 14.47 24.90 9.10
N LEU A 281 15.36 23.94 8.87
CA LEU A 281 15.60 22.81 9.77
C LEU A 281 16.16 23.28 11.12
N ILE A 282 17.07 24.26 11.13
CA ILE A 282 17.62 24.85 12.36
C ILE A 282 16.54 25.57 13.17
N LYS A 283 15.70 26.38 12.52
CA LYS A 283 14.63 27.15 13.17
C LYS A 283 13.55 26.27 13.82
N HIS A 284 13.44 25.01 13.39
CA HIS A 284 12.39 24.10 13.82
C HIS A 284 12.96 22.79 14.40
N VAL A 285 14.16 22.85 14.99
CA VAL A 285 14.83 21.71 15.64
C VAL A 285 13.98 21.06 16.73
N ASP A 286 13.20 21.86 17.46
CA ASP A 286 12.45 21.38 18.63
C ASP A 286 11.20 20.56 18.25
N ASN A 287 10.77 20.61 16.99
CA ASN A 287 9.63 19.84 16.49
C ASN A 287 10.00 18.37 16.28
N GLU A 288 9.26 17.45 16.91
CA GLU A 288 9.46 15.99 16.77
C GLU A 288 9.41 15.51 15.31
N ASN A 289 8.64 16.17 14.45
CA ASN A 289 8.55 15.85 13.01
C ASN A 289 9.83 16.17 12.22
N ILE A 290 10.73 17.02 12.74
CA ILE A 290 11.95 17.49 12.06
C ILE A 290 13.22 16.84 12.60
N LYS A 291 13.20 16.36 13.86
CA LYS A 291 14.34 15.68 14.48
C LYS A 291 14.81 14.44 13.70
N CYS A 292 13.90 13.80 12.97
CA CYS A 292 14.18 12.58 12.20
C CYS A 292 14.61 12.82 10.75
N LEU A 293 14.74 14.07 10.29
CA LEU A 293 15.07 14.38 8.89
C LEU A 293 16.57 14.25 8.59
N PRO A 294 16.94 13.79 7.38
CA PRO A 294 18.33 13.58 7.00
C PRO A 294 19.10 14.91 6.91
N ARG A 295 20.33 14.93 7.47
CA ARG A 295 21.25 16.07 7.42
C ARG A 295 22.50 15.71 6.62
N THR A 296 23.20 16.72 6.09
CA THR A 296 24.42 16.53 5.27
C THR A 296 25.57 15.89 6.06
N VAL A 297 25.59 16.05 7.40
CA VAL A 297 26.56 15.46 8.32
C VAL A 297 25.84 14.67 9.42
N GLY A 298 26.44 13.54 9.85
CA GLY A 298 25.89 12.71 10.92
C GLY A 298 24.95 11.59 10.46
N LYS A 299 25.34 10.83 9.40
CA LYS A 299 24.65 9.60 9.00
C LYS A 299 24.55 8.63 10.19
N ARG A 300 23.43 8.63 10.92
CA ARG A 300 22.73 7.36 11.10
C ARG A 300 21.99 7.17 9.80
N SER A 301 22.46 6.23 9.00
CA SER A 301 21.77 5.76 7.81
C SER A 301 20.46 5.10 8.27
N PHE A 302 19.48 5.89 8.72
CA PHE A 302 18.09 5.49 8.67
C PHE A 302 17.75 5.50 7.19
N SER A 303 18.05 4.37 6.54
CA SER A 303 17.22 3.95 5.43
C SER A 303 15.80 3.91 6.00
N PHE A 304 15.02 4.94 5.71
CA PHE A 304 13.60 5.00 6.05
C PHE A 304 12.83 3.77 5.53
N TYR A 305 13.44 3.00 4.62
CA TYR A 305 12.91 1.80 3.96
C TYR A 305 13.23 0.47 4.66
N THR A 306 14.03 0.44 5.74
CA THR A 306 14.35 -0.82 6.44
C THR A 306 13.83 -0.90 7.88
N GLU A 307 13.48 0.22 8.53
CA GLU A 307 13.11 0.21 9.96
C GLU A 307 11.61 0.35 10.26
N ARG A 308 10.74 0.40 9.24
CA ARG A 308 9.28 0.27 9.47
C ARG A 308 8.78 -1.18 9.46
N GLN A 309 9.56 -2.14 8.97
CA GLN A 309 9.17 -3.55 8.96
C GLN A 309 9.48 -4.31 10.27
N THR A 310 10.05 -3.67 11.30
CA THR A 310 10.19 -4.30 12.62
C THR A 310 9.74 -3.38 13.76
N LYS A 311 8.44 -3.04 13.76
CA LYS A 311 7.68 -3.05 15.03
C LYS A 311 7.22 -4.47 15.37
N LEU A 312 8.12 -5.45 15.23
CA LEU A 312 8.06 -6.61 16.12
C LEU A 312 8.38 -6.03 17.50
N ALA A 313 7.47 -6.20 18.45
CA ALA A 313 7.69 -5.80 19.83
C ALA A 313 9.11 -6.26 20.21
N LYS A 314 10.01 -5.32 20.56
CA LYS A 314 11.33 -5.67 21.08
C LYS A 314 11.08 -6.71 22.15
N LEU A 315 11.49 -7.95 21.93
CA LEU A 315 11.23 -9.02 22.88
C LEU A 315 12.06 -8.66 24.11
N GLN A 316 11.37 -8.39 25.22
CA GLN A 316 12.00 -7.99 26.48
C GLN A 316 11.78 -9.09 27.50
N CYS A 317 12.61 -9.12 28.53
CA CYS A 317 12.35 -9.98 29.67
C CYS A 317 10.99 -9.63 30.23
N SER A 318 10.11 -10.61 30.32
CA SER A 318 8.75 -10.41 30.79
C SER A 318 8.65 -10.14 32.31
N THR A 319 9.79 -10.10 33.01
CA THR A 319 9.89 -9.78 34.45
C THR A 319 10.56 -8.42 34.70
N CYS A 320 11.65 -8.08 34.00
CA CYS A 320 12.41 -6.84 34.23
C CYS A 320 12.45 -5.90 33.02
N TYR A 321 11.82 -6.27 31.90
CA TYR A 321 11.77 -5.49 30.66
C TYR A 321 13.14 -5.14 30.03
N GLU A 322 14.21 -5.81 30.45
CA GLU A 322 15.53 -5.70 29.82
C GLU A 322 15.65 -6.65 28.60
N ASN A 323 16.40 -6.21 27.59
CA ASN A 323 16.56 -6.94 26.32
C ASN A 323 17.84 -7.79 26.25
N SER A 324 18.50 -8.06 27.38
CA SER A 324 19.82 -8.71 27.39
C SER A 324 19.71 -10.20 27.78
N ASN A 325 20.31 -11.09 26.97
CA ASN A 325 20.41 -12.54 27.19
C ASN A 325 19.08 -13.20 27.61
N LEU A 326 18.11 -13.18 26.70
CA LEU A 326 16.78 -13.77 26.90
C LEU A 326 16.80 -15.29 26.71
N TYR A 327 16.01 -15.98 27.52
CA TYR A 327 15.79 -17.41 27.49
C TYR A 327 14.30 -17.70 27.33
N SER A 328 13.98 -18.65 26.45
CA SER A 328 12.62 -19.14 26.26
C SER A 328 12.34 -20.29 27.22
N LEU A 329 11.27 -20.14 28.00
CA LEU A 329 10.76 -21.18 28.88
C LEU A 329 9.74 -22.07 28.13
N PRO A 330 9.47 -23.30 28.61
CA PRO A 330 8.44 -24.19 28.02
C PRO A 330 7.04 -23.58 27.96
N CYS A 331 6.77 -22.59 28.82
CA CYS A 331 5.52 -21.83 28.86
C CYS A 331 5.45 -20.67 27.85
N LYS A 332 6.46 -20.53 26.97
CA LYS A 332 6.61 -19.46 25.95
C LYS A 332 6.90 -18.05 26.49
N HIS A 333 7.10 -17.88 27.80
CA HIS A 333 7.59 -16.61 28.35
C HIS A 333 9.10 -16.45 28.17
N LEU A 334 9.55 -15.20 28.01
CA LEU A 334 10.96 -14.85 27.87
C LEU A 334 11.50 -14.24 29.17
N GLN A 335 12.60 -14.78 29.69
CA GLN A 335 13.26 -14.25 30.89
C GLN A 335 14.76 -14.02 30.66
N CYS A 336 15.32 -12.96 31.22
CA CYS A 336 16.75 -12.73 31.16
C CYS A 336 17.49 -13.66 32.14
N ARG A 337 18.80 -13.81 31.94
CA ARG A 337 19.67 -14.62 32.82
C ARG A 337 19.52 -14.28 34.30
N ASN A 338 19.32 -13.00 34.64
CA ASN A 338 19.23 -12.56 36.02
C ASN A 338 17.89 -12.97 36.66
N CYS A 339 16.79 -12.88 35.93
CA CYS A 339 15.47 -13.29 36.42
C CYS A 339 15.30 -14.82 36.52
N LEU A 340 16.09 -15.60 35.77
CA LEU A 340 16.08 -17.06 35.81
C LEU A 340 16.92 -17.66 36.96
N LYS A 341 17.79 -16.86 37.61
CA LYS A 341 18.69 -17.31 38.67
C LYS A 341 18.02 -17.50 40.04
N ALA A 342 16.75 -17.12 40.19
CA ALA A 342 15.99 -17.40 41.40
C ALA A 342 15.93 -18.93 41.60
N GLU A 343 16.18 -19.41 42.82
CA GLU A 343 16.47 -20.82 43.14
C GLU A 343 15.33 -21.81 42.85
N ASN A 344 14.16 -21.31 42.41
CA ASN A 344 13.01 -22.11 42.06
C ASN A 344 12.95 -22.25 40.54
N ASN A 345 13.01 -23.50 40.03
CA ASN A 345 12.84 -23.81 38.60
C ASN A 345 11.37 -23.60 38.16
N GLN A 346 10.86 -22.38 38.33
CA GLN A 346 9.47 -22.00 38.16
C GLN A 346 9.39 -20.67 37.40
N CYS A 347 8.47 -20.55 36.45
CA CYS A 347 8.28 -19.31 35.71
C CYS A 347 7.70 -18.21 36.61
N ASN A 348 8.26 -17.00 36.59
CA ASN A 348 7.77 -15.88 37.45
C ASN A 348 6.44 -15.27 37.01
N ILE A 349 5.85 -15.73 35.90
CA ILE A 349 4.62 -15.15 35.34
C ILE A 349 3.46 -16.13 35.47
N CYS A 350 3.67 -17.37 35.03
CA CYS A 350 2.64 -18.40 35.08
C CYS A 350 2.88 -19.45 36.15
N HIS A 351 3.94 -19.31 36.95
CA HIS A 351 4.25 -20.20 38.08
C HIS A 351 4.35 -21.68 37.71
N ARG A 352 4.58 -22.00 36.42
CA ARG A 352 4.81 -23.38 35.97
C ARG A 352 6.24 -23.80 36.27
N ASN A 353 6.37 -24.98 36.86
CA ASN A 353 7.67 -25.62 37.05
C ASN A 353 8.24 -26.06 35.69
N PHE A 354 9.54 -25.88 35.51
CA PHE A 354 10.27 -26.30 34.32
C PHE A 354 11.56 -27.00 34.73
N ASN A 355 12.13 -27.83 33.85
CA ASN A 355 13.48 -28.35 34.07
C ASN A 355 14.51 -27.46 33.36
N ARG A 356 15.71 -27.29 33.93
CA ARG A 356 16.77 -26.43 33.36
C ARG A 356 17.20 -26.87 31.95
N SER A 357 17.08 -28.17 31.65
CA SER A 357 17.34 -28.73 30.32
C SER A 357 16.32 -28.30 29.25
N GLN A 358 15.18 -27.73 29.64
CA GLN A 358 14.12 -27.30 28.73
C GLN A 358 14.15 -25.79 28.44
N VAL A 359 15.10 -25.06 29.02
CA VAL A 359 15.27 -23.62 28.83
C VAL A 359 16.28 -23.36 27.74
N ASN A 360 15.84 -22.78 26.63
CA ASN A 360 16.71 -22.50 25.49
C ASN A 360 17.05 -21.02 25.42
N LYS A 361 18.29 -20.69 25.02
CA LYS A 361 18.65 -19.30 24.75
C LYS A 361 17.86 -18.81 23.54
N TYR A 362 17.18 -17.68 23.67
CA TYR A 362 16.45 -17.09 22.56
C TYR A 362 17.45 -16.42 21.61
N HIS A 363 17.39 -16.81 20.34
CA HIS A 363 18.12 -16.17 19.25
C HIS A 363 17.08 -15.53 18.33
N GLU A 364 17.22 -14.24 18.02
CA GLU A 364 16.45 -13.61 16.95
C GLU A 364 16.90 -14.25 15.63
N ASN A 365 15.99 -14.93 14.94
CA ASN A 365 16.24 -15.34 13.56
C ASN A 365 16.11 -14.08 12.70
N HIS A 366 17.20 -13.69 12.05
CA HIS A 366 17.29 -12.55 11.14
C HIS A 366 16.42 -12.71 9.90
#